data_AF-A0A4E0QPZ4-F1
#
_entry.id   AF-A0A4E0QPZ4-F1
#
_cell.length_a   1.000
_cell.length_b   1.000
_cell.length_c   1.000
_cell.angle_alpha   90.00
_cell.angle_beta   90.00
_cell.angle_gamma   90.00
#
_symmetry.space_group_name_H-M   'P 1'
#
loop_
_entity.id
_entity.type
_entity.pdbx_description
1 polymer ?
#
loop_
_entity_poly.entity_id
_entity_poly.type
_entity_poly.pdbx_seq_one_letter_code
_entity_poly.pdbx_strand_id
1 'polypeptide(L)'
;MPLIEVRSATVTKKGQITLPREFRELNLGESDKAAILVYDDRIEIRPLASIEKDLECAILSQESLAESWNTPEDDEAWKYLEEIREQKKHDSKMGSCSG
;
A
#
# COMPACT_ATOMS: atom_id res chain seq x y z
N MET A 1 -1.19 6.38 -18.98
CA MET A 1 -2.32 7.29 -18.69
C MET A 1 -2.14 8.54 -19.53
N PRO A 2 -3.14 8.96 -20.31
CA PRO A 2 -3.03 10.19 -21.11
C PRO A 2 -3.11 11.44 -20.21
N LEU A 3 -2.31 12.45 -20.51
CA LEU A 3 -2.39 13.77 -19.89
C LEU A 3 -3.62 14.50 -20.44
N ILE A 4 -4.58 14.83 -19.56
CA ILE A 4 -5.84 15.47 -19.96
C ILE A 4 -5.69 16.98 -20.06
N GLU A 5 -5.12 17.63 -19.04
CA GLU A 5 -4.93 19.09 -18.98
C GLU A 5 -3.71 19.43 -18.10
N VAL A 6 -3.03 20.52 -18.41
CA VAL A 6 -2.03 21.16 -17.53
C VAL A 6 -2.54 22.57 -17.20
N ARG A 7 -2.68 22.86 -15.91
CA ARG A 7 -3.15 24.16 -15.42
C ARG A 7 -2.42 24.55 -14.13
N SER A 8 -2.17 25.84 -13.95
CA SER A 8 -1.75 26.41 -12.66
C SER A 8 -2.97 26.83 -11.84
N ALA A 9 -2.99 26.50 -10.56
CA ALA A 9 -4.04 26.89 -9.62
C ALA A 9 -3.44 27.67 -8.45
N THR A 10 -4.19 28.64 -7.95
CA THR A 10 -3.79 29.38 -6.75
C THR A 10 -4.33 28.68 -5.51
N VAL A 11 -3.47 28.47 -4.52
CA VAL A 11 -3.87 27.96 -3.21
C VAL A 11 -4.52 29.09 -2.43
N THR A 12 -5.75 28.89 -1.98
CA THR A 12 -6.45 29.90 -1.16
C THR A 12 -5.83 29.99 0.24
N LYS A 13 -6.18 31.03 1.00
CA LYS A 13 -5.74 31.19 2.41
C LYS A 13 -6.07 29.99 3.31
N LYS A 14 -7.09 29.20 2.94
CA LYS A 14 -7.50 27.99 3.67
C LYS A 14 -6.80 26.71 3.17
N GLY A 15 -5.84 26.82 2.25
CA GLY A 15 -5.15 25.68 1.65
C GLY A 15 -5.98 24.94 0.59
N GLN A 16 -7.05 25.54 0.07
CA GLN A 16 -7.92 24.89 -0.90
C GLN A 16 -7.45 25.15 -2.33
N ILE A 17 -7.57 24.14 -3.19
CA ILE A 17 -7.39 24.24 -4.64
C ILE A 17 -8.70 23.85 -5.34
N THR A 18 -9.03 24.53 -6.42
CA THR A 18 -10.20 24.18 -7.23
C THR A 18 -9.80 23.10 -8.22
N LEU A 19 -10.48 21.95 -8.17
CA LEU A 19 -10.25 20.86 -9.12
C LEU A 19 -10.79 21.24 -10.53
N PRO A 20 -10.03 20.92 -11.60
CA PRO A 20 -10.48 21.10 -12.98
C PRO A 20 -11.83 20.43 -13.23
N ARG A 21 -12.63 21.05 -14.10
CA ARG A 21 -14.00 20.60 -14.37
C ARG A 21 -13.99 19.23 -15.04
N GLU A 22 -13.08 19.04 -15.97
CA GLU A 22 -12.82 17.85 -16.75
C GLU A 22 -12.51 16.65 -15.84
N PHE A 23 -11.74 16.87 -14.77
CA PHE A 23 -11.45 15.82 -13.79
C PHE A 23 -12.69 15.47 -12.93
N ARG A 24 -13.46 16.48 -12.50
CA ARG A 24 -14.68 16.26 -11.71
C ARG A 24 -15.74 15.49 -12.49
N GLU A 25 -16.05 15.92 -13.71
CA GLU A 25 -17.10 15.30 -14.53
C GLU A 25 -16.80 13.83 -14.87
N LEU A 26 -15.53 13.45 -14.95
CA LEU A 26 -15.11 12.09 -15.27
C LEU A 26 -14.93 11.19 -14.04
N ASN A 27 -14.52 11.74 -12.90
CA ASN A 27 -13.98 10.93 -11.80
C ASN A 27 -14.49 11.27 -10.39
N LEU A 28 -15.03 12.47 -10.16
CA LEU A 28 -15.45 12.95 -8.83
C LEU A 28 -16.68 13.85 -8.96
N GLY A 29 -17.86 13.23 -8.90
CA GLY A 29 -19.15 13.89 -8.85
C GLY A 29 -19.39 14.62 -7.53
N GLU A 30 -20.55 15.29 -7.44
CA GLU A 30 -20.96 15.94 -6.19
C GLU A 30 -21.15 14.90 -5.08
N SER A 31 -20.52 15.14 -3.94
CA SER A 31 -20.50 14.26 -2.75
C SER A 31 -19.59 13.01 -2.84
N ASP A 32 -18.84 12.82 -3.92
CA ASP A 32 -17.87 11.72 -4.01
C ASP A 32 -16.67 11.96 -3.09
N LYS A 33 -16.21 10.87 -2.47
CA LYS A 33 -15.01 10.88 -1.63
C LYS A 33 -13.76 10.70 -2.48
N ALA A 34 -12.74 11.50 -2.17
CA ALA A 34 -11.40 11.37 -2.75
C ALA A 34 -10.40 11.01 -1.67
N ALA A 35 -9.46 10.13 -2.00
CA ALA A 35 -8.26 9.94 -1.21
C ALA A 35 -7.22 11.00 -1.58
N ILE A 36 -6.57 11.56 -0.56
CA ILE A 36 -5.48 12.52 -0.71
C ILE A 36 -4.22 11.84 -0.19
N LEU A 37 -3.27 11.58 -1.08
CA LEU A 37 -1.96 11.03 -0.75
C LEU A 37 -0.93 12.16 -0.78
N VAL A 38 -0.21 12.33 0.33
CA VAL A 38 0.82 13.35 0.47
C VAL A 38 2.19 12.68 0.48
N TYR A 39 3.04 13.11 -0.43
CA TYR A 39 4.45 12.74 -0.51
C TYR A 39 5.30 13.98 -0.23
N ASP A 40 6.59 13.79 -0.03
CA ASP A 40 7.53 14.89 0.26
C ASP A 40 7.57 15.95 -0.86
N ASP A 41 7.33 15.54 -2.11
CA ASP A 41 7.47 16.36 -3.31
C ASP A 41 6.16 16.67 -4.04
N ARG A 42 5.07 15.94 -3.73
CA ARG A 42 3.80 16.05 -4.47
C ARG A 42 2.59 15.60 -3.66
N ILE A 43 1.41 15.98 -4.16
CA ILE A 43 0.12 15.50 -3.68
C ILE A 43 -0.56 14.76 -4.84
N GLU A 44 -1.09 13.57 -4.56
CA GLU A 44 -1.93 12.83 -5.48
C GLU A 44 -3.36 12.79 -4.96
N ILE A 45 -4.32 13.08 -5.84
CA ILE A 45 -5.76 13.02 -5.52
C ILE A 45 -6.36 11.92 -6.39
N ARG A 46 -7.01 10.94 -5.76
CA ARG A 46 -7.62 9.80 -6.45
C ARG A 46 -9.07 9.60 -5.97
N PRO A 47 -10.01 9.22 -6.86
CA PRO A 47 -11.33 8.80 -6.43
C PRO A 47 -11.23 7.60 -5.50
N LEU A 48 -11.94 7.63 -4.37
CA LEU A 48 -11.86 6.55 -3.39
C LEU A 48 -12.31 5.20 -3.97
N ALA A 49 -13.36 5.23 -4.80
CA ALA A 49 -13.88 4.05 -5.49
C ALA A 49 -12.83 3.36 -6.40
N SER A 50 -11.91 4.13 -6.98
CA SER A 50 -10.81 3.56 -7.77
C SER A 50 -9.86 2.76 -6.89
N ILE A 51 -9.56 3.26 -5.70
CA ILE A 51 -8.65 2.61 -4.75
C ILE A 51 -9.32 1.37 -4.17
N GLU A 52 -10.61 1.45 -3.82
CA GLU A 52 -11.38 0.31 -3.34
C GLU A 52 -11.38 -0.83 -4.35
N LYS A 53 -11.60 -0.53 -5.63
CA LYS A 53 -11.55 -1.53 -6.71
C LYS A 53 -10.18 -2.16 -6.87
N ASP A 54 -9.11 -1.36 -6.83
CA ASP A 54 -7.73 -1.88 -6.95
C ASP A 54 -7.35 -2.75 -5.75
N LEU A 55 -7.90 -2.46 -4.56
CA LEU A 55 -7.67 -3.22 -3.33
C LEU A 55 -8.69 -4.34 -3.09
N GLU A 56 -9.77 -4.41 -3.87
CA GLU A 56 -10.89 -5.33 -3.67
C GLU A 56 -10.40 -6.78 -3.65
N CYS A 57 -9.56 -7.16 -4.61
CA CYS A 57 -9.00 -8.51 -4.68
C CYS A 57 -8.13 -8.83 -3.45
N ALA A 58 -7.32 -7.88 -2.98
CA ALA A 58 -6.51 -8.05 -1.79
C ALA A 58 -7.39 -8.22 -0.54
N ILE A 59 -8.41 -7.39 -0.39
CA ILE A 59 -9.36 -7.43 0.74
C ILE A 59 -10.12 -8.76 0.74
N LEU A 60 -10.67 -9.19 -0.40
CA LEU A 60 -11.41 -10.45 -0.51
C LEU A 60 -10.53 -11.68 -0.28
N SER A 61 -9.26 -11.62 -0.70
CA SER A 61 -8.32 -12.72 -0.49
C SER A 61 -7.84 -12.86 0.96
N GLN A 62 -7.97 -11.82 1.80
CA GLN A 62 -7.47 -11.87 3.19
C GLN A 62 -8.10 -12.99 4.01
N GLU A 63 -9.42 -13.16 3.93
CA GLU A 63 -10.11 -14.19 4.73
C GLU A 63 -9.73 -15.60 4.27
N SER A 64 -9.71 -15.84 2.96
CA SER A 64 -9.32 -17.14 2.40
C SER A 64 -7.83 -17.46 2.62
N LEU A 65 -6.93 -16.47 2.53
CA LEU A 65 -5.52 -16.67 2.87
C LEU A 65 -5.34 -16.95 4.36
N ALA A 66 -6.04 -16.20 5.22
CA ALA A 66 -5.94 -16.40 6.67
C ALA A 66 -6.40 -17.80 7.10
N GLU A 67 -7.47 -18.32 6.50
CA GLU A 67 -7.89 -19.71 6.76
C GLU A 67 -6.87 -20.74 6.29
N SER A 68 -6.28 -20.55 5.10
CA SER A 68 -5.32 -21.50 4.53
C SER A 68 -3.93 -21.48 5.17
N TRP A 69 -3.54 -20.38 5.82
CA TRP A 69 -2.22 -20.21 6.45
C TRP A 69 -2.24 -20.40 7.98
N ASN A 70 -3.43 -20.65 8.56
CA ASN A 70 -3.60 -20.87 10.00
C ASN A 70 -3.73 -22.37 10.30
N THR A 71 -2.83 -23.17 9.73
CA THR A 71 -2.75 -24.62 9.99
C THR A 71 -1.64 -24.95 10.97
N PRO A 72 -1.80 -25.99 11.83
CA PRO A 72 -0.73 -26.43 12.74
C PRO A 72 0.56 -26.84 12.02
N GLU A 73 0.43 -27.34 10.79
CA GLU A 73 1.57 -27.72 9.95
C GLU A 73 2.39 -26.49 9.53
N ASP A 74 1.75 -25.35 9.27
CA ASP A 74 2.44 -24.10 8.96
C ASP A 74 3.21 -23.59 10.19
N ASP A 75 2.62 -23.65 11.39
CA ASP A 75 3.28 -23.29 12.64
C ASP A 75 4.57 -24.09 12.89
N GLU A 76 4.53 -25.40 12.61
CA GLU A 76 5.71 -26.28 12.71
C GLU A 76 6.77 -25.92 11.65
N ALA A 77 6.35 -25.59 10.42
CA ALA A 77 7.27 -25.14 9.38
C ALA A 77 7.97 -23.81 9.74
N TRP A 78 7.25 -22.87 10.37
CA TRP A 78 7.83 -21.62 10.86
C TRP A 78 8.85 -21.85 11.97
N LYS A 79 8.54 -22.68 12.97
CA LYS A 79 9.50 -23.06 14.05
C LYS A 79 10.77 -23.68 13.47
N TYR A 80 10.63 -24.60 12.52
CA TYR A 80 11.77 -25.24 11.87
C TYR A 80 12.68 -24.22 11.16
N LEU A 81 12.11 -23.22 10.48
CA LEU A 81 12.87 -22.17 9.82
C LEU A 81 13.59 -21.25 10.82
N GLU A 82 12.97 -20.95 11.97
CA GLU A 82 13.60 -20.21 13.06
C GLU A 82 14.78 -20.98 13.66
N GLU A 83 14.63 -22.27 13.90
CA GLU A 83 15.69 -23.14 14.39
C GLU A 83 16.89 -23.18 13.43
N ILE A 84 16.65 -23.33 12.12
CA ILE A 84 17.71 -23.24 11.10
C ILE A 84 18.40 -21.87 11.13
N ARG A 85 17.63 -20.79 11.30
CA ARG A 85 18.16 -19.43 11.31
C ARG A 85 19.08 -19.22 12.51
N GLU A 86 18.71 -19.71 13.69
CA GLU A 86 19.55 -19.62 14.89
C GLU A 86 20.78 -20.51 14.79
N GLN A 87 20.66 -21.72 14.23
CA GLN A 87 21.81 -22.59 13.97
C GLN A 87 22.85 -21.90 13.04
N LYS A 88 22.39 -21.29 11.94
CA LYS A 88 23.26 -20.53 11.02
C LYS A 88 23.91 -19.30 11.68
N LYS A 89 23.23 -18.64 12.61
CA LYS A 89 23.82 -17.53 13.39
C LYS A 89 24.89 -18.04 14.35
N HIS A 90 24.64 -19.17 15.02
CA HIS A 90 25.60 -19.77 15.92
C HIS A 90 26.87 -20.23 15.18
N ASP A 91 26.70 -20.90 14.03
CA ASP A 91 27.80 -21.39 13.22
C ASP A 91 28.63 -20.26 12.59
N SER A 92 27.99 -19.16 12.18
CA SER A 92 28.71 -17.98 11.67
C SER A 92 29.49 -17.23 12.77
N LYS A 93 29.02 -17.27 14.02
CA LYS A 93 29.70 -16.67 15.19
C LYS A 93 30.86 -17.52 15.70
N MET A 94 30.81 -18.84 15.51
CA MET A 94 31.94 -19.74 15.79
C MET A 94 33.01 -19.72 14.69
N GLY A 95 32.63 -19.44 13.44
CA GLY A 95 33.57 -19.24 12.33
C GLY A 95 34.43 -17.97 12.41
N SER A 96 34.05 -16.97 13.22
CA SER A 96 34.80 -15.72 13.38
C SER A 96 35.83 -15.72 14.52
N CYS A 97 35.90 -16.78 15.34
CA CYS A 97 36.82 -16.86 16.49
C CYS A 97 38.13 -17.63 16.20
N SER A 98 38.38 -18.01 14.94
CA SER A 98 39.57 -18.80 14.54
C SER A 98 40.57 -18.01 13.69
N GLY A 99 40.56 -16.67 13.76
CA GLY A 99 41.47 -15.77 13.03
C GLY A 99 42.48 -15.10 13.93
#